data_AF-A0A0R1T331-F1
#
_entry.id   AF-A0A0R1T331-F1
#
_cell.length_a   1.000
_cell.length_b   1.000
_cell.length_c   1.000
_cell.angle_alpha   90.00
_cell.angle_beta   90.00
_cell.angle_gamma   90.00
#
_symmetry.space_group_name_H-M   'P 1'
#
loop_
_entity.id
_entity.type
_entity.pdbx_description
1 polymer ?
#
loop_
_entity_poly.entity_id
_entity_poly.type
_entity_poly.pdbx_seq_one_letter_code
_entity_poly.pdbx_strand_id
1 'polypeptide(L)'
;MNYITLNEFIAAYESDTVEEMYTINGMNIEKKHEIDDFYKFSKLLLNCYDSEEVNSVDICGWYFGVDLKILPDFDALCITDRCIFNLDLKHKSPKKESLIKKFRTQTKFLKISQSKYKDLKLISCSFDAEKKILYNYDESSESILPMDMKKLYDELNVGNALGKNIVLELESSDYIISPLQNITKFLNGDYWLNTNQLNTVENVMKSKNSLMGIYGKAGTGKTLLGLDIARRLVNNGKAVLYLFSGNKRDTHKELKEKFTNLQVKGIKELKSINLDEYDFVIIDEAQKLYQCNMNYLLDWGERNTLGKKILFLFDKGQVLSDKDKGKGLYNYLMGCKNKGLASLYELDKNIRTNDKILYFIRYIMKANDIPKNVSKAEIRNAVDVKYFSSAVGAISWIRRLSEKDGFNFLVPAGDKLRKSSRSKFEFVSDLYKETHSVIGDEFDNVVTYIDDRFELTKGRMPHLVKSPKYSEYYYIDNELYVNMTRARKKLSIAIIDNPAVYKYIVKFLQE
;
A
#
# COMPACT_ATOMS: atom_id res chain seq x y z
N MET A 1 7.47 -20.37 -20.76
CA MET A 1 8.66 -19.54 -20.50
C MET A 1 8.34 -18.19 -21.10
N ASN A 2 8.32 -17.12 -20.32
CA ASN A 2 7.76 -15.83 -20.75
C ASN A 2 8.86 -14.76 -20.88
N TYR A 3 10.07 -15.14 -21.27
CA TYR A 3 11.17 -14.22 -21.53
C TYR A 3 11.60 -14.36 -22.99
N ILE A 4 12.10 -13.28 -23.56
CA ILE A 4 12.63 -13.25 -24.93
C ILE A 4 14.16 -13.20 -24.93
N THR A 5 14.74 -13.57 -26.05
CA THR A 5 16.15 -13.32 -26.36
C THR A 5 16.31 -12.09 -27.24
N LEU A 6 17.50 -11.49 -27.30
CA LEU A 6 17.72 -10.31 -28.14
C LEU A 6 17.69 -10.66 -29.63
N ASN A 7 18.24 -11.81 -30.02
CA ASN A 7 18.18 -12.23 -31.43
C ASN A 7 16.75 -12.57 -31.86
N GLU A 8 15.96 -13.23 -31.01
CA GLU A 8 14.53 -13.47 -31.27
C GLU A 8 13.78 -12.15 -31.47
N PHE A 9 13.99 -11.17 -30.59
CA PHE A 9 13.35 -9.86 -30.71
C PHE A 9 13.75 -9.12 -31.98
N ILE A 10 15.04 -9.11 -32.32
CA ILE A 10 15.56 -8.46 -33.54
C ILE A 10 14.97 -9.12 -34.78
N ALA A 11 14.97 -10.45 -34.84
CA ALA A 11 14.40 -11.19 -35.96
C ALA A 11 12.90 -10.87 -36.11
N ALA A 12 12.15 -10.92 -35.01
CA ALA A 12 10.72 -10.59 -35.00
C ALA A 12 10.44 -9.14 -35.43
N TYR A 13 11.30 -8.19 -35.06
CA TYR A 13 11.20 -6.80 -35.49
C TYR A 13 11.46 -6.66 -37.00
N GLU A 14 12.51 -7.28 -37.51
CA GLU A 14 12.88 -7.22 -38.93
C GLU A 14 11.87 -7.94 -39.84
N SER A 15 11.16 -8.95 -39.31
CA SER A 15 10.11 -9.69 -40.02
C SER A 15 8.69 -9.15 -39.81
N ASP A 16 8.52 -8.06 -39.06
CA ASP A 16 7.20 -7.48 -38.70
C ASP A 16 6.27 -8.47 -37.96
N THR A 17 6.83 -9.29 -37.07
CA THR A 17 6.11 -10.32 -36.27
C THR A 17 6.23 -10.11 -34.76
N VAL A 18 6.45 -8.86 -34.33
CA VAL A 18 6.63 -8.51 -32.91
C VAL A 18 5.33 -8.76 -32.12
N GLU A 19 4.17 -8.43 -32.68
CA GLU A 19 2.89 -8.57 -31.97
C GLU A 19 2.57 -10.04 -31.65
N GLU A 20 2.87 -10.97 -32.57
CA GLU A 20 2.72 -12.41 -32.38
C GLU A 20 3.65 -12.94 -31.28
N MET A 21 4.93 -12.52 -31.32
CA MET A 21 5.92 -12.91 -30.31
C MET A 21 5.46 -12.48 -28.91
N TYR A 22 4.87 -11.29 -28.78
CA TYR A 22 4.40 -10.76 -27.49
C TYR A 22 3.16 -11.50 -27.00
N THR A 23 2.24 -11.80 -27.90
CA THR A 23 1.01 -12.54 -27.59
C THR A 23 1.35 -13.91 -26.99
N ILE A 24 2.31 -14.63 -27.58
CA ILE A 24 2.76 -15.94 -27.08
C ILE A 24 3.44 -15.83 -25.71
N ASN A 25 4.22 -14.77 -25.51
CA ASN A 25 4.97 -14.55 -24.27
C ASN A 25 4.17 -13.85 -23.15
N GLY A 26 2.91 -13.47 -23.42
CA GLY A 26 2.06 -12.77 -22.45
C GLY A 26 2.55 -11.35 -22.13
N MET A 27 3.15 -10.67 -23.11
CA MET A 27 3.64 -9.30 -23.03
C MET A 27 2.68 -8.34 -23.75
N ASN A 28 2.61 -7.07 -23.34
CA ASN A 28 1.73 -6.07 -23.93
C ASN A 28 2.51 -4.81 -24.34
N ILE A 29 2.28 -4.33 -25.56
CA ILE A 29 2.90 -3.10 -26.03
C ILE A 29 1.90 -1.96 -25.90
N GLU A 30 2.18 -0.99 -25.03
CA GLU A 30 1.38 0.22 -24.96
C GLU A 30 1.86 1.29 -25.96
N LYS A 31 3.15 1.29 -26.34
CA LYS A 31 3.75 2.36 -27.16
C LYS A 31 4.67 1.83 -28.26
N LYS A 32 4.25 1.99 -29.52
CA LYS A 32 5.02 1.54 -30.71
C LYS A 32 6.46 2.07 -30.79
N HIS A 33 6.69 3.33 -30.38
CA HIS A 33 8.04 3.91 -30.42
C HIS A 33 9.02 3.24 -29.44
N GLU A 34 8.54 2.61 -28.36
CA GLU A 34 9.40 1.88 -27.44
C GLU A 34 9.96 0.60 -28.09
N ILE A 35 9.23 0.01 -29.05
CA ILE A 35 9.73 -1.13 -29.85
C ILE A 35 10.95 -0.69 -30.67
N ASP A 36 10.84 0.43 -31.39
CA ASP A 36 11.93 0.96 -32.23
C ASP A 36 13.17 1.33 -31.38
N ASP A 37 12.93 1.91 -30.21
CA ASP A 37 14.00 2.31 -29.30
C ASP A 37 14.68 1.07 -28.67
N PHE A 38 13.90 0.03 -28.33
CA PHE A 38 14.46 -1.25 -27.87
C PHE A 38 15.24 -1.97 -28.97
N TYR A 39 14.77 -1.95 -30.23
CA TYR A 39 15.50 -2.50 -31.37
C TYR A 39 16.87 -1.85 -31.56
N LYS A 40 16.93 -0.52 -31.52
CA LYS A 40 18.21 0.21 -31.60
C LYS A 40 19.15 -0.17 -30.47
N PHE A 41 18.64 -0.27 -29.23
CA PHE A 41 19.41 -0.71 -28.08
C PHE A 41 19.97 -2.14 -28.29
N SER A 42 19.12 -3.08 -28.68
CA SER A 42 19.47 -4.49 -28.87
C SER A 42 20.56 -4.68 -29.93
N LYS A 43 20.44 -4.00 -31.09
CA LYS A 43 21.48 -4.02 -32.13
C LYS A 43 22.81 -3.46 -31.62
N LEU A 44 22.79 -2.33 -30.91
CA LEU A 44 24.02 -1.73 -30.37
C LEU A 44 24.69 -2.64 -29.33
N LEU A 45 23.90 -3.28 -28.46
CA LEU A 45 24.41 -4.15 -27.42
C LEU A 45 25.07 -5.41 -28.01
N LEU A 46 24.44 -6.05 -29.00
CA LEU A 46 25.00 -7.23 -29.66
C LEU A 46 26.21 -6.89 -30.54
N ASN A 47 26.24 -5.70 -31.16
CA ASN A 47 27.39 -5.24 -31.94
C ASN A 47 28.64 -4.92 -31.09
N CYS A 48 28.54 -4.92 -29.75
CA CYS A 48 29.71 -4.80 -28.87
C CYS A 48 30.54 -6.10 -28.81
N TYR A 49 30.06 -7.16 -29.45
CA TYR A 49 30.80 -8.40 -29.61
C TYR A 49 31.74 -8.31 -30.81
N ASP A 50 33.03 -8.53 -30.58
CA ASP A 50 34.10 -8.27 -31.54
C ASP A 50 34.88 -9.56 -31.86
N SER A 51 34.16 -10.66 -32.13
CA SER A 51 34.78 -11.91 -32.54
C SER A 51 34.18 -12.44 -33.84
N GLU A 52 35.03 -13.03 -34.68
CA GLU A 52 34.69 -13.64 -35.97
C GLU A 52 33.67 -14.80 -35.87
N GLU A 53 33.30 -15.24 -34.66
CA GLU A 53 32.24 -16.21 -34.40
C GLU A 53 30.86 -15.52 -34.25
N VAL A 54 30.32 -15.05 -35.37
CA VAL A 54 29.19 -14.11 -35.46
C VAL A 54 27.81 -14.63 -34.95
N ASN A 55 27.64 -15.86 -34.47
CA ASN A 55 26.29 -16.42 -34.24
C ASN A 55 26.04 -17.21 -32.94
N SER A 56 26.95 -17.22 -31.95
CA SER A 56 26.79 -18.10 -30.78
C SER A 56 26.33 -17.40 -29.50
N VAL A 57 26.34 -16.07 -29.43
CA VAL A 57 26.04 -15.33 -28.19
C VAL A 57 24.73 -14.57 -28.29
N ASP A 58 23.77 -14.95 -27.44
CA ASP A 58 22.48 -14.31 -27.31
C ASP A 58 22.20 -13.99 -25.84
N ILE A 59 21.66 -12.80 -25.59
CA ILE A 59 21.32 -12.36 -24.23
C ILE A 59 19.85 -12.70 -24.00
N CYS A 60 19.61 -13.68 -23.14
CA CYS A 60 18.28 -14.14 -22.75
C CYS A 60 17.78 -13.49 -21.45
N GLY A 61 16.52 -13.73 -21.10
CA GLY A 61 15.94 -13.30 -19.82
C GLY A 61 15.26 -11.93 -19.87
N TRP A 62 14.94 -11.42 -21.06
CA TRP A 62 14.26 -10.13 -21.23
C TRP A 62 12.75 -10.23 -21.06
N TYR A 63 12.21 -9.27 -20.34
CA TYR A 63 10.79 -9.00 -20.10
C TYR A 63 10.54 -7.57 -20.54
N PHE A 64 9.92 -7.39 -21.70
CA PHE A 64 9.65 -6.06 -22.26
C PHE A 64 8.13 -5.85 -22.37
N GLY A 65 7.64 -4.67 -22.00
CA GLY A 65 6.20 -4.38 -22.05
C GLY A 65 5.36 -5.27 -21.11
N VAL A 66 5.90 -5.66 -19.95
CA VAL A 66 5.11 -6.45 -18.99
C VAL A 66 4.24 -5.51 -18.16
N ASP A 67 2.92 -5.59 -18.32
CA ASP A 67 1.96 -4.91 -17.44
C ASP A 67 1.99 -5.57 -16.05
N LEU A 68 2.73 -4.94 -15.14
CA LEU A 68 2.87 -5.39 -13.75
C LEU A 68 1.68 -4.97 -12.86
N LYS A 69 0.66 -4.30 -13.42
CA LYS A 69 -0.64 -3.86 -12.83
C LYS A 69 -0.61 -2.99 -11.56
N ILE A 70 0.38 -3.12 -10.69
CA ILE A 70 0.42 -2.52 -9.33
C ILE A 70 1.83 -1.97 -8.99
N LEU A 71 2.82 -2.16 -9.85
CA LEU A 71 4.23 -1.83 -9.59
C LEU A 71 4.62 -0.52 -10.27
N PRO A 72 5.75 0.15 -9.93
CA PRO A 72 6.25 1.20 -10.81
C PRO A 72 6.41 0.63 -12.23
N ASP A 73 6.05 1.40 -13.25
CA ASP A 73 6.16 0.94 -14.64
C ASP A 73 7.63 0.67 -14.99
N PHE A 74 7.88 -0.46 -15.64
CA PHE A 74 9.19 -0.85 -16.18
C PHE A 74 9.07 -0.98 -17.70
N ASP A 75 10.01 -0.39 -18.43
CA ASP A 75 9.99 -0.43 -19.89
C ASP A 75 10.56 -1.78 -20.36
N ALA A 76 11.76 -2.15 -19.86
CA ALA A 76 12.30 -3.50 -20.00
C ALA A 76 13.08 -3.96 -18.75
N LEU A 77 13.00 -5.26 -18.45
CA LEU A 77 13.78 -5.93 -17.40
C LEU A 77 14.52 -7.12 -18.01
N CYS A 78 15.82 -7.26 -17.76
CA CYS A 78 16.56 -8.51 -18.01
C CYS A 78 16.94 -9.14 -16.67
N ILE A 79 16.51 -10.39 -16.45
CA ILE A 79 16.67 -11.09 -15.17
C ILE A 79 17.48 -12.36 -15.39
N THR A 80 18.69 -12.38 -14.85
CA THR A 80 19.62 -13.51 -14.90
C THR A 80 19.89 -14.08 -13.51
N ASP A 81 20.62 -15.18 -13.45
CA ASP A 81 21.16 -15.76 -12.21
C ASP A 81 22.28 -14.91 -11.55
N ARG A 82 22.69 -13.79 -12.17
CA ARG A 82 23.71 -12.87 -11.66
C ARG A 82 23.19 -11.45 -11.40
N CYS A 83 22.28 -10.96 -12.22
CA CYS A 83 21.83 -9.58 -12.14
C CYS A 83 20.36 -9.39 -12.52
N ILE A 84 19.82 -8.26 -12.07
CA ILE A 84 18.59 -7.67 -12.57
C ILE A 84 18.98 -6.36 -13.26
N PHE A 85 18.80 -6.32 -14.56
CA PHE A 85 19.00 -5.14 -15.38
C PHE A 85 17.66 -4.48 -15.68
N ASN A 86 17.53 -3.22 -15.29
CA ASN A 86 16.36 -2.39 -15.52
C ASN A 86 16.68 -1.34 -16.57
N LEU A 87 15.96 -1.38 -17.68
CA LEU A 87 16.11 -0.47 -18.80
C LEU A 87 14.92 0.48 -18.88
N ASP A 88 15.23 1.76 -18.83
CA ASP A 88 14.31 2.84 -19.17
C ASP A 88 14.60 3.30 -20.61
N LEU A 89 13.60 3.26 -21.48
CA LEU A 89 13.73 3.68 -22.86
C LEU A 89 13.28 5.12 -23.03
N LYS A 90 14.10 5.90 -23.73
CA LYS A 90 13.85 7.30 -23.99
C LYS A 90 14.14 7.61 -25.45
N HIS A 91 13.09 8.03 -26.15
CA HIS A 91 13.25 8.50 -27.52
C HIS A 91 14.20 9.70 -27.63
N LYS A 92 14.20 10.58 -26.62
CA LYS A 92 15.09 11.75 -26.50
C LYS A 92 15.65 11.89 -25.09
N SER A 93 16.80 12.55 -24.96
CA SER A 93 17.50 12.78 -23.68
C SER A 93 16.55 13.09 -22.51
N PRO A 94 16.57 12.29 -21.44
CA PRO A 94 15.69 12.48 -20.31
C PRO A 94 16.08 13.70 -19.46
N LYS A 95 15.10 14.29 -18.77
CA LYS A 95 15.37 15.21 -17.66
C LYS A 95 15.96 14.40 -16.50
N LYS A 96 17.24 14.61 -16.18
CA LYS A 96 17.99 13.84 -15.17
C LYS A 96 17.25 13.69 -13.84
N GLU A 97 16.66 14.77 -13.34
CA GLU A 97 15.92 14.78 -12.06
C GLU A 97 14.72 13.81 -12.06
N SER A 98 13.97 13.76 -13.17
CA SER A 98 12.83 12.84 -13.31
C SER A 98 13.29 11.39 -13.36
N LEU A 99 14.43 11.15 -14.02
CA LEU A 99 15.01 9.82 -14.18
C LEU A 99 15.53 9.27 -12.85
N ILE A 100 16.23 10.11 -12.07
CA ILE A 100 16.68 9.76 -10.71
C ILE A 100 15.50 9.35 -9.83
N LYS A 101 14.38 10.10 -9.88
CA LYS A 101 13.17 9.75 -9.12
C LYS A 101 12.55 8.41 -9.56
N LYS A 102 12.48 8.16 -10.88
CA LYS A 102 11.99 6.88 -11.43
C LYS A 102 12.87 5.73 -10.96
N PHE A 103 14.19 5.82 -11.17
CA PHE A 103 15.11 4.75 -10.79
C PHE A 103 15.24 4.54 -9.28
N ARG A 104 15.18 5.59 -8.46
CA ARG A 104 15.14 5.42 -6.99
C ARG A 104 13.93 4.57 -6.58
N THR A 105 12.78 4.81 -7.20
CA THR A 105 11.54 4.07 -6.92
C THR A 105 11.63 2.63 -7.41
N GLN A 106 12.08 2.42 -8.65
CA GLN A 106 12.23 1.09 -9.25
C GLN A 106 13.30 0.26 -8.53
N THR A 107 14.47 0.81 -8.24
CA THR A 107 15.57 0.13 -7.51
C THR A 107 15.10 -0.36 -6.16
N LYS A 108 14.38 0.48 -5.42
CA LYS A 108 13.77 0.09 -4.15
C LYS A 108 12.83 -1.10 -4.32
N PHE A 109 12.02 -1.10 -5.38
CA PHE A 109 11.10 -2.17 -5.68
C PHE A 109 11.82 -3.48 -6.04
N LEU A 110 12.86 -3.41 -6.88
CA LEU A 110 13.69 -4.56 -7.25
C LEU A 110 14.43 -5.16 -6.04
N LYS A 111 14.88 -4.34 -5.09
CA LYS A 111 15.46 -4.82 -3.81
C LYS A 111 14.46 -5.64 -3.01
N ILE A 112 13.18 -5.23 -2.98
CA ILE A 112 12.12 -6.02 -2.33
C ILE A 112 11.91 -7.33 -3.09
N SER A 113 11.88 -7.31 -4.43
CA SER A 113 11.73 -8.51 -5.28
C SER A 113 12.83 -9.55 -5.03
N GLN A 114 14.09 -9.10 -4.98
CA GLN A 114 15.23 -10.01 -4.82
C GLN A 114 15.45 -10.48 -3.37
N SER A 115 14.78 -9.91 -2.37
CA SER A 115 14.92 -10.36 -0.96
C SER A 115 14.55 -11.84 -0.75
N LYS A 116 13.80 -12.44 -1.68
CA LYS A 116 13.46 -13.86 -1.72
C LYS A 116 14.49 -14.72 -2.48
N TYR A 117 15.56 -14.11 -2.96
CA TYR A 117 16.55 -14.68 -3.87
C TYR A 117 17.97 -14.45 -3.34
N LYS A 118 18.96 -15.02 -4.05
CA LYS A 118 20.37 -14.69 -3.84
C LYS A 118 20.59 -13.21 -4.12
N ASP A 119 21.60 -12.59 -3.49
CA ASP A 119 22.00 -11.21 -3.78
C ASP A 119 22.39 -11.07 -5.26
N LEU A 120 21.43 -10.64 -6.08
CA LEU A 120 21.62 -10.31 -7.49
C LEU A 120 22.13 -8.88 -7.60
N LYS A 121 23.03 -8.65 -8.54
CA LYS A 121 23.49 -7.30 -8.85
C LYS A 121 22.36 -6.51 -9.52
N LEU A 122 22.05 -5.32 -9.00
CA LEU A 122 21.07 -4.42 -9.60
C LEU A 122 21.79 -3.41 -10.50
N ILE A 123 21.35 -3.31 -11.75
CA ILE A 123 21.85 -2.34 -12.73
C ILE A 123 20.63 -1.63 -13.30
N SER A 124 20.60 -0.30 -13.24
CA SER A 124 19.50 0.50 -13.81
C SER A 124 20.07 1.50 -14.80
N CYS A 125 19.65 1.40 -16.06
CA CYS A 125 20.14 2.26 -17.13
C CYS A 125 19.00 2.89 -17.91
N SER A 126 19.23 4.10 -18.42
CA SER A 126 18.37 4.77 -19.39
C SER A 126 19.08 4.83 -20.74
N PHE A 127 18.38 4.46 -21.81
CA PHE A 127 18.90 4.52 -23.16
C PHE A 127 18.25 5.67 -23.94
N ASP A 128 19.10 6.58 -24.42
CA ASP A 128 18.71 7.66 -25.33
C ASP A 128 18.84 7.17 -26.77
N ALA A 129 17.70 6.87 -27.40
CA ALA A 129 17.66 6.26 -28.73
C ALA A 129 18.06 7.22 -29.86
N GLU A 130 17.87 8.53 -29.70
CA GLU A 130 18.31 9.55 -30.67
C GLU A 130 19.83 9.69 -30.65
N LYS A 131 20.42 9.76 -29.46
CA LYS A 131 21.89 9.93 -29.30
C LYS A 131 22.66 8.62 -29.29
N LYS A 132 21.98 7.48 -29.13
CA LYS A 132 22.57 6.15 -28.93
C LYS A 132 23.52 6.09 -27.73
N ILE A 133 23.14 6.77 -26.64
CA ILE A 133 23.93 6.82 -25.40
C ILE A 133 23.19 6.08 -24.29
N LEU A 134 23.91 5.21 -23.59
CA LEU A 134 23.45 4.56 -22.38
C LEU A 134 23.90 5.36 -21.15
N TYR A 135 22.99 5.55 -20.21
CA TYR A 135 23.27 6.20 -18.94
C TYR A 135 22.96 5.27 -17.79
N ASN A 136 23.92 5.02 -16.91
CA ASN A 136 23.73 4.26 -15.67
C ASN A 136 23.28 5.17 -14.52
N TYR A 137 22.37 4.66 -13.70
CA TYR A 137 22.02 5.23 -12.40
C TYR A 137 22.98 4.74 -11.33
N ASP A 138 23.70 5.68 -10.71
CA ASP A 138 24.50 5.40 -9.52
C ASP A 138 23.67 5.76 -8.29
N GLU A 139 23.25 4.72 -7.55
CA GLU A 139 22.47 4.87 -6.32
C GLU A 139 23.26 5.62 -5.23
N SER A 140 24.58 5.43 -5.16
CA SER A 140 25.40 5.99 -4.08
C SER A 140 25.55 7.51 -4.17
N SER A 141 25.72 8.02 -5.38
CA SER A 141 25.83 9.45 -5.66
C SER A 141 24.49 10.08 -6.09
N GLU A 142 23.43 9.28 -6.21
CA GLU A 142 22.14 9.65 -6.79
C GLU A 142 22.26 10.39 -8.13
N SER A 143 23.14 9.90 -9.01
CA SER A 143 23.49 10.56 -10.26
C SER A 143 23.26 9.67 -11.48
N ILE A 144 23.22 10.31 -12.65
CA ILE A 144 23.06 9.64 -13.96
C ILE A 144 24.33 9.92 -14.76
N LEU A 145 25.08 8.87 -15.06
CA LEU A 145 26.39 8.93 -15.69
C LEU A 145 26.39 8.10 -16.98
N PRO A 146 27.08 8.53 -18.05
CA PRO A 146 27.24 7.70 -19.25
C PRO A 146 27.88 6.35 -18.89
N MET A 147 27.42 5.29 -19.55
CA MET A 147 27.96 3.94 -19.43
C MET A 147 28.33 3.41 -20.81
N ASP A 148 29.46 2.71 -20.88
CA ASP A 148 29.88 2.01 -22.09
C ASP A 148 28.97 0.80 -22.35
N MET A 149 28.49 0.67 -23.58
CA MET A 149 27.70 -0.48 -24.03
C MET A 149 28.47 -1.79 -23.90
N LYS A 150 29.80 -1.80 -24.15
CA LYS A 150 30.63 -2.99 -23.99
C LYS A 150 30.65 -3.46 -22.54
N LYS A 151 30.76 -2.52 -21.60
CA LYS A 151 30.68 -2.82 -20.17
C LYS A 151 29.32 -3.44 -19.81
N LEU A 152 28.22 -2.94 -20.36
CA LEU A 152 26.90 -3.55 -20.12
C LEU A 152 26.82 -4.96 -20.70
N TYR A 153 27.32 -5.14 -21.92
CA TYR A 153 27.37 -6.44 -22.58
C TYR A 153 28.11 -7.47 -21.70
N ASP A 154 29.30 -7.13 -21.21
CA ASP A 154 30.11 -8.02 -20.37
C ASP A 154 29.42 -8.37 -19.04
N GLU A 155 28.56 -7.49 -18.50
CA GLU A 155 27.79 -7.77 -17.28
C GLU A 155 26.62 -8.75 -17.55
N LEU A 156 25.99 -8.64 -18.71
CA LEU A 156 24.82 -9.45 -19.08
C LEU A 156 25.20 -10.81 -19.67
N ASN A 157 26.26 -10.86 -20.47
CA ASN A 157 26.65 -12.04 -21.24
C ASN A 157 27.04 -13.26 -20.37
N VAL A 158 27.46 -13.03 -19.12
CA VAL A 158 27.92 -14.13 -18.26
C VAL A 158 26.80 -14.76 -17.43
N GLY A 159 25.58 -14.21 -17.49
CA GLY A 159 24.43 -14.70 -16.74
C GLY A 159 23.50 -15.59 -17.58
N ASN A 160 22.92 -16.61 -16.97
CA ASN A 160 21.84 -17.38 -17.59
C ASN A 160 20.49 -16.78 -17.20
N ALA A 161 19.50 -16.82 -18.11
CA ALA A 161 18.14 -16.41 -17.77
C ALA A 161 17.63 -17.18 -16.55
N LEU A 162 17.06 -16.46 -15.59
CA LEU A 162 16.47 -17.08 -14.39
C LEU A 162 15.20 -17.90 -14.72
N GLY A 163 14.65 -17.73 -15.92
CA GLY A 163 13.46 -18.44 -16.40
C GLY A 163 12.14 -17.96 -15.80
N LYS A 164 12.18 -16.96 -14.91
CA LYS A 164 11.02 -16.40 -14.23
C LYS A 164 11.21 -14.93 -13.89
N ASN A 165 10.10 -14.20 -13.93
CA ASN A 165 10.08 -12.79 -13.59
C ASN A 165 9.81 -12.64 -12.08
N ILE A 166 10.86 -12.41 -11.29
CA ILE A 166 10.74 -12.30 -9.83
C ILE A 166 9.88 -11.11 -9.38
N VAL A 167 9.71 -10.11 -10.25
CA VAL A 167 8.87 -8.93 -10.00
C VAL A 167 7.38 -9.31 -10.08
N LEU A 168 7.02 -10.24 -10.98
CA LEU A 168 5.66 -10.80 -11.10
C LEU A 168 5.28 -11.75 -9.95
N GLU A 169 6.27 -12.28 -9.21
CA GLU A 169 6.02 -13.15 -8.06
C GLU A 169 5.71 -12.37 -6.76
N LEU A 170 5.79 -11.04 -6.79
CA LEU A 170 5.49 -10.23 -5.62
C LEU A 170 3.98 -10.14 -5.37
N GLU A 171 3.59 -10.46 -4.15
CA GLU A 171 2.24 -10.21 -3.65
C GLU A 171 2.18 -8.82 -3.02
N SER A 172 1.00 -8.20 -2.99
CA SER A 172 0.82 -6.89 -2.35
C SER A 172 1.30 -6.86 -0.89
N SER A 173 1.21 -7.98 -0.16
CA SER A 173 1.72 -8.10 1.22
C SER A 173 3.25 -7.98 1.34
N ASP A 174 3.98 -8.15 0.23
CA ASP A 174 5.44 -8.05 0.24
C ASP A 174 5.92 -6.61 0.40
N TYR A 175 5.20 -5.64 -0.22
CA TYR A 175 5.59 -4.23 -0.29
C TYR A 175 4.57 -3.24 0.30
N ILE A 176 3.31 -3.66 0.51
CA ILE A 176 2.28 -2.88 1.20
C ILE A 176 2.22 -3.35 2.64
N ILE A 177 3.00 -2.68 3.49
CA ILE A 177 3.16 -3.08 4.89
C ILE A 177 2.33 -2.21 5.83
N SER A 178 1.96 -2.78 6.97
CA SER A 178 1.61 -2.00 8.15
C SER A 178 2.88 -1.79 8.98
N PRO A 179 3.38 -0.56 9.14
CA PRO A 179 4.64 -0.30 9.85
C PRO A 179 4.59 -0.71 11.33
N LEU A 180 3.39 -0.73 11.93
CA LEU A 180 3.19 -1.14 13.32
C LEU A 180 3.18 -2.66 13.52
N GLN A 181 3.17 -3.44 12.43
CA GLN A 181 3.23 -4.91 12.46
C GLN A 181 4.50 -5.44 11.80
N ASN A 182 5.01 -4.73 10.80
CA ASN A 182 6.19 -5.10 10.03
C ASN A 182 7.28 -4.04 10.26
N ILE A 183 7.60 -3.79 11.53
CA ILE A 183 8.55 -2.74 11.93
C ILE A 183 9.93 -2.96 11.30
N THR A 184 10.45 -4.19 11.26
CA THR A 184 11.74 -4.51 10.61
C THR A 184 11.77 -4.08 9.14
N LYS A 185 10.73 -4.45 8.37
CA LYS A 185 10.59 -4.01 6.98
C LYS A 185 10.52 -2.49 6.88
N PHE A 186 9.77 -1.83 7.76
CA PHE A 186 9.71 -0.36 7.79
C PHE A 186 11.08 0.28 8.06
N LEU A 187 11.82 -0.22 9.05
CA LEU A 187 13.13 0.31 9.42
C LEU A 187 14.17 0.13 8.30
N ASN A 188 14.15 -1.02 7.62
CA ASN A 188 14.99 -1.29 6.45
C ASN A 188 14.56 -0.48 5.21
N GLY A 189 13.32 0.03 5.22
CA GLY A 189 12.74 0.72 4.07
C GLY A 189 12.11 -0.23 3.05
N ASP A 190 11.87 -1.50 3.38
CA ASP A 190 11.31 -2.54 2.51
C ASP A 190 9.79 -2.37 2.33
N TYR A 191 9.37 -1.23 1.78
CA TYR A 191 7.99 -0.91 1.47
C TYR A 191 7.88 0.03 0.28
N TRP A 192 6.70 0.06 -0.33
CA TRP A 192 6.42 0.91 -1.48
C TRP A 192 5.45 2.04 -1.12
N LEU A 193 5.65 3.18 -1.78
CA LEU A 193 4.71 4.32 -1.76
C LEU A 193 4.34 4.62 -3.21
N ASN A 194 3.05 4.80 -3.48
CA ASN A 194 2.60 5.17 -4.82
C ASN A 194 2.93 6.63 -5.16
N THR A 195 2.74 7.02 -6.42
CA THR A 195 3.04 8.37 -6.90
C THR A 195 2.31 9.47 -6.11
N ASN A 196 1.03 9.27 -5.75
CA ASN A 196 0.27 10.25 -4.95
C ASN A 196 0.89 10.41 -3.54
N GLN A 197 1.26 9.29 -2.90
CA GLN A 197 1.91 9.28 -1.59
C GLN A 197 3.29 9.94 -1.64
N LEU A 198 4.13 9.60 -2.62
CA LEU A 198 5.45 10.22 -2.81
C LEU A 198 5.35 11.73 -3.02
N ASN A 199 4.44 12.17 -3.88
CA ASN A 199 4.16 13.59 -4.10
C ASN A 199 3.67 14.28 -2.81
N THR A 200 2.83 13.61 -2.04
CA THR A 200 2.36 14.13 -0.74
C THR A 200 3.51 14.29 0.25
N VAL A 201 4.42 13.32 0.36
CA VAL A 201 5.63 13.44 1.19
C VAL A 201 6.45 14.66 0.75
N GLU A 202 6.77 14.76 -0.55
CA GLU A 202 7.56 15.89 -1.06
C GLU A 202 6.90 17.24 -0.74
N ASN A 203 5.59 17.33 -0.95
CA ASN A 203 4.83 18.56 -0.70
C ASN A 203 4.79 18.93 0.78
N VAL A 204 4.63 17.97 1.69
CA VAL A 204 4.70 18.21 3.14
C VAL A 204 6.09 18.70 3.54
N MET A 205 7.14 18.03 3.05
CA MET A 205 8.53 18.40 3.36
C MET A 205 8.86 19.82 2.89
N LYS A 206 8.33 20.23 1.72
CA LYS A 206 8.53 21.57 1.12
C LYS A 206 7.53 22.63 1.57
N SER A 207 6.45 22.25 2.25
CA SER A 207 5.37 23.17 2.64
C SER A 207 5.91 24.31 3.49
N LYS A 208 5.48 25.55 3.19
CA LYS A 208 5.80 26.73 4.02
C LYS A 208 4.82 26.93 5.17
N ASN A 209 3.65 26.29 5.11
CA ASN A 209 2.61 26.41 6.13
C ASN A 209 2.98 25.59 7.37
N SER A 210 2.80 26.18 8.55
CA SER A 210 2.96 25.49 9.84
C SER A 210 1.86 24.46 10.03
N LEU A 211 0.63 24.75 9.58
CA LEU A 211 -0.53 23.89 9.72
C LEU A 211 -0.72 23.02 8.47
N MET A 212 -0.73 21.70 8.64
CA MET A 212 -0.90 20.76 7.52
C MET A 212 -1.85 19.62 7.88
N GLY A 213 -2.51 19.06 6.87
CA GLY A 213 -3.27 17.84 7.01
C GLY A 213 -3.15 16.90 5.82
N ILE A 214 -3.08 15.61 6.10
CA ILE A 214 -3.26 14.54 5.12
C ILE A 214 -4.53 13.80 5.51
N TYR A 215 -5.47 13.70 4.58
CA TYR A 215 -6.71 12.97 4.79
C TYR A 215 -6.93 11.89 3.73
N GLY A 216 -7.63 10.84 4.11
CA GLY A 216 -8.00 9.76 3.19
C GLY A 216 -8.81 8.69 3.92
N LYS A 217 -9.50 7.84 3.16
CA LYS A 217 -10.30 6.73 3.71
C LYS A 217 -9.41 5.72 4.47
N ALA A 218 -10.02 4.78 5.19
CA ALA A 218 -9.32 3.59 5.67
C ALA A 218 -8.63 2.88 4.49
N GLY A 219 -7.43 2.34 4.72
CA GLY A 219 -6.70 1.64 3.66
C GLY A 219 -5.82 2.50 2.74
N THR A 220 -5.70 3.81 2.97
CA THR A 220 -4.90 4.70 2.08
C THR A 220 -3.43 4.89 2.48
N GLY A 221 -2.97 4.25 3.56
CA GLY A 221 -1.56 4.31 3.96
C GLY A 221 -1.16 5.46 4.90
N LYS A 222 -2.11 6.19 5.50
CA LYS A 222 -1.84 7.38 6.35
C LYS A 222 -0.74 7.17 7.41
N THR A 223 -0.86 6.13 8.25
CA THR A 223 0.13 5.82 9.29
C THR A 223 1.53 5.53 8.70
N LEU A 224 1.60 4.77 7.60
CA LEU A 224 2.85 4.50 6.88
C LEU A 224 3.49 5.79 6.38
N LEU A 225 2.67 6.68 5.80
CA LEU A 225 3.12 7.97 5.31
C LEU A 225 3.61 8.88 6.43
N GLY A 226 2.88 8.93 7.56
CA GLY A 226 3.28 9.67 8.75
C GLY A 226 4.63 9.24 9.31
N LEU A 227 4.86 7.93 9.41
CA LEU A 227 6.13 7.39 9.89
C LEU A 227 7.25 7.57 8.86
N ASP A 228 6.98 7.44 7.56
CA ASP A 228 7.97 7.75 6.50
C ASP A 228 8.40 9.22 6.55
N ILE A 229 7.45 10.15 6.73
CA ILE A 229 7.73 11.58 6.91
C ILE A 229 8.58 11.80 8.17
N ALA A 230 8.20 11.20 9.31
CA ALA A 230 8.96 11.29 10.55
C ALA A 230 10.41 10.83 10.38
N ARG A 231 10.60 9.66 9.75
CA ARG A 231 11.92 9.10 9.45
C ARG A 231 12.77 10.04 8.59
N ARG A 232 12.19 10.59 7.51
CA ARG A 232 12.90 11.53 6.63
C ARG A 232 13.28 12.83 7.33
N LEU A 233 12.39 13.36 8.16
CA LEU A 233 12.66 14.57 8.95
C LEU A 233 13.80 14.34 9.94
N VAL A 234 13.79 13.22 10.65
CA VAL A 234 14.86 12.86 11.59
C VAL A 234 16.20 12.65 10.88
N ASN A 235 16.20 11.98 9.72
CA ASN A 235 17.40 11.84 8.90
C ASN A 235 17.93 13.18 8.38
N ASN A 236 17.07 14.20 8.28
CA ASN A 236 17.44 15.58 7.98
C ASN A 236 17.76 16.41 9.25
N GLY A 237 17.99 15.76 10.39
CA GLY A 237 18.40 16.39 11.65
C GLY A 237 17.29 17.08 12.44
N LYS A 238 16.00 16.88 12.08
CA LYS A 238 14.88 17.51 12.79
C LYS A 238 14.46 16.74 14.04
N ALA A 239 14.07 17.49 15.08
CA ALA A 239 13.41 16.94 16.26
C ALA A 239 11.92 16.71 15.96
N VAL A 240 11.46 15.46 16.05
CA VAL A 240 10.10 15.07 15.65
C VAL A 240 9.34 14.44 16.82
N LEU A 241 8.13 14.94 17.06
CA LEU A 241 7.16 14.31 17.95
C LEU A 241 6.07 13.63 17.13
N TYR A 242 5.90 12.33 17.31
CA TYR A 242 4.83 11.53 16.74
C TYR A 242 3.82 11.16 17.83
N LEU A 243 2.63 11.73 17.74
CA LEU A 243 1.50 11.47 18.64
C LEU A 243 0.52 10.51 17.97
N PHE A 244 0.09 9.48 18.69
CA PHE A 244 -0.90 8.54 18.19
C PHE A 244 -2.09 8.38 19.14
N SER A 245 -3.26 8.15 18.55
CA SER A 245 -4.49 7.83 19.28
C SER A 245 -4.69 6.32 19.33
N GLY A 246 -4.17 5.67 20.37
CA GLY A 246 -4.25 4.22 20.55
C GLY A 246 -3.49 3.71 21.77
N ASN A 247 -3.35 2.39 21.88
CA ASN A 247 -2.52 1.76 22.91
C ASN A 247 -1.05 1.79 22.51
N LYS A 248 -0.16 1.98 23.49
CA LYS A 248 1.28 1.89 23.28
C LYS A 248 1.66 0.45 22.92
N ARG A 249 2.60 0.29 21.99
CA ARG A 249 3.08 -0.99 21.47
C ARG A 249 4.60 -1.04 21.56
N ASP A 250 5.16 -2.24 21.54
CA ASP A 250 6.61 -2.44 21.53
C ASP A 250 7.26 -1.81 20.29
N THR A 251 6.55 -1.79 19.16
CA THR A 251 7.01 -1.10 17.94
C THR A 251 7.27 0.39 18.13
N HIS A 252 6.56 1.07 19.05
CA HIS A 252 6.86 2.47 19.38
C HIS A 252 8.19 2.62 20.12
N LYS A 253 8.58 1.61 20.90
CA LYS A 253 9.88 1.56 21.57
C LYS A 253 10.99 1.34 20.55
N GLU A 254 10.82 0.40 19.63
CA GLU A 254 11.78 0.13 18.55
C GLU A 254 12.04 1.35 17.66
N LEU A 255 10.98 2.11 17.30
CA LEU A 255 11.12 3.36 16.55
C LEU A 255 12.00 4.38 17.28
N LYS A 256 11.81 4.51 18.60
CA LYS A 256 12.60 5.43 19.44
C LYS A 256 14.05 4.96 19.58
N GLU A 257 14.28 3.66 19.70
CA GLU A 257 15.64 3.10 19.80
C GLU A 257 16.41 3.29 18.48
N LYS A 258 15.74 3.18 17.33
CA LYS A 258 16.37 3.40 16.02
C LYS A 258 16.63 4.87 15.70
N PHE A 259 15.74 5.77 16.12
CA PHE A 259 15.78 7.19 15.76
C PHE A 259 15.83 8.08 17.00
N THR A 260 17.03 8.56 17.36
CA THR A 260 17.25 9.34 18.59
C THR A 260 16.45 10.64 18.65
N ASN A 261 16.24 11.30 17.51
CA ASN A 261 15.47 12.55 17.42
C ASN A 261 13.97 12.33 17.18
N LEU A 262 13.48 11.09 17.30
CA LEU A 262 12.06 10.76 17.23
C LEU A 262 11.50 10.43 18.61
N GLN A 263 10.51 11.19 19.06
CA GLN A 263 9.68 10.79 20.20
C GLN A 263 8.33 10.28 19.73
N VAL A 264 7.95 9.08 20.16
CA VAL A 264 6.63 8.48 19.89
C VAL A 264 5.86 8.39 21.20
N LYS A 265 4.76 9.14 21.33
CA LYS A 265 3.97 9.24 22.57
C LYS A 265 2.48 9.08 22.30
N GLY A 266 1.77 8.51 23.28
CA GLY A 266 0.32 8.43 23.21
C GLY A 266 -0.30 9.81 23.46
N ILE A 267 -1.44 10.10 22.82
CA ILE A 267 -2.11 11.40 23.01
C ILE A 267 -2.47 11.73 24.46
N LYS A 268 -2.61 10.70 25.31
CA LYS A 268 -2.86 10.87 26.76
C LYS A 268 -1.72 11.61 27.48
N GLU A 269 -0.51 11.56 26.93
CA GLU A 269 0.68 12.20 27.49
C GLU A 269 0.81 13.67 27.08
N LEU A 270 -0.05 14.17 26.17
CA LEU A 270 0.05 15.52 25.58
C LEU A 270 0.24 16.64 26.60
N LYS A 271 -0.46 16.57 27.74
CA LYS A 271 -0.39 17.60 28.80
C LYS A 271 0.99 17.72 29.45
N SER A 272 1.81 16.68 29.37
CA SER A 272 3.16 16.64 29.93
C SER A 272 4.26 16.97 28.92
N ILE A 273 3.89 17.28 27.68
CA ILE A 273 4.83 17.50 26.59
C ILE A 273 4.91 18.99 26.31
N ASN A 274 6.12 19.53 26.33
CA ASN A 274 6.39 20.83 25.77
C ASN A 274 6.54 20.70 24.24
N LEU A 275 5.51 21.09 23.49
CA LEU A 275 5.54 21.01 22.02
C LEU A 275 6.65 21.87 21.41
N ASP A 276 7.14 22.88 22.12
CA ASP A 276 8.17 23.77 21.62
C ASP A 276 9.57 23.16 21.53
N GLU A 277 9.78 21.95 22.07
CA GLU A 277 11.04 21.21 21.92
C GLU A 277 11.19 20.53 20.54
N TYR A 278 10.15 20.55 19.72
CA TYR A 278 10.12 19.81 18.45
C TYR A 278 10.00 20.77 17.26
N ASP A 279 10.73 20.47 16.20
CA ASP A 279 10.60 21.15 14.90
C ASP A 279 9.30 20.75 14.20
N PHE A 280 8.88 19.50 14.40
CA PHE A 280 7.76 18.92 13.67
C PHE A 280 6.92 18.00 14.57
N VAL A 281 5.61 18.23 14.63
CA VAL A 281 4.64 17.43 15.36
C VAL A 281 3.71 16.71 14.38
N ILE A 282 3.65 15.38 14.46
CA ILE A 282 2.78 14.55 13.62
C ILE A 282 1.72 13.93 14.53
N ILE A 283 0.45 14.02 14.14
CA ILE A 283 -0.66 13.44 14.90
C ILE A 283 -1.35 12.40 14.03
N ASP A 284 -1.21 11.14 14.41
CA ASP A 284 -1.91 10.03 13.76
C ASP A 284 -3.30 9.81 14.35
N GLU A 285 -4.23 9.40 13.48
CA GLU A 285 -5.64 9.18 13.82
C GLU A 285 -6.29 10.41 14.48
N ALA A 286 -6.00 11.61 13.96
CA ALA A 286 -6.39 12.88 14.59
C ALA A 286 -7.92 13.10 14.66
N GLN A 287 -8.72 12.36 13.90
CA GLN A 287 -10.18 12.37 14.01
C GLN A 287 -10.68 11.88 15.38
N LYS A 288 -9.86 11.15 16.16
CA LYS A 288 -10.21 10.64 17.49
C LYS A 288 -9.84 11.56 18.65
N LEU A 289 -9.23 12.73 18.37
CA LEU A 289 -8.84 13.66 19.41
C LEU A 289 -10.07 14.21 20.15
N TYR A 290 -9.99 14.27 21.48
CA TYR A 290 -10.92 15.07 22.27
C TYR A 290 -10.81 16.56 21.87
N GLN A 291 -11.92 17.31 21.96
CA GLN A 291 -11.96 18.71 21.50
C GLN A 291 -10.88 19.57 22.12
N CYS A 292 -10.64 19.42 23.43
CA CYS A 292 -9.64 20.21 24.15
C CYS A 292 -8.23 19.99 23.60
N ASN A 293 -7.86 18.73 23.33
CA ASN A 293 -6.56 18.40 22.74
C ASN A 293 -6.46 18.91 21.29
N MET A 294 -7.54 18.78 20.52
CA MET A 294 -7.60 19.29 19.15
C MET A 294 -7.41 20.80 19.10
N ASN A 295 -8.13 21.56 19.91
CA ASN A 295 -8.00 23.02 19.98
C ASN A 295 -6.58 23.42 20.38
N TYR A 296 -6.03 22.81 21.43
CA TYR A 296 -4.66 23.09 21.88
C TYR A 296 -3.61 22.89 20.78
N LEU A 297 -3.74 21.79 20.01
CA LEU A 297 -2.82 21.48 18.90
C LEU A 297 -2.98 22.44 17.72
N LEU A 298 -4.22 22.81 17.37
CA LEU A 298 -4.50 23.80 16.33
C LEU A 298 -3.96 25.17 16.72
N ASP A 299 -4.26 25.62 17.95
CA ASP A 299 -3.77 26.90 18.49
C ASP A 299 -2.24 26.95 18.54
N TRP A 300 -1.57 25.82 18.83
CA TRP A 300 -0.12 25.73 18.77
C TRP A 300 0.38 25.84 17.32
N GLY A 301 -0.24 25.14 16.38
CA GLY A 301 0.12 25.20 14.96
C GLY A 301 -0.02 26.60 14.36
N GLU A 302 -1.06 27.35 14.76
CA GLU A 302 -1.34 28.70 14.24
C GLU A 302 -0.41 29.77 14.80
N ARG A 303 -0.05 29.68 16.09
CA ARG A 303 0.80 30.69 16.75
C ARG A 303 2.28 30.55 16.38
N ASN A 304 2.70 29.43 15.81
CA ASN A 304 4.11 29.17 15.56
C ASN A 304 4.62 29.86 14.29
N THR A 305 5.44 30.89 14.49
CA THR A 305 6.14 31.65 13.44
C THR A 305 7.60 31.24 13.24
N LEU A 306 8.15 30.39 14.12
CA LEU A 306 9.56 29.98 14.15
C LEU A 306 9.87 28.76 13.27
N GLY A 307 9.14 28.57 12.17
CA GLY A 307 9.37 27.47 11.23
C GLY A 307 8.98 26.06 11.74
N LYS A 308 8.36 25.96 12.91
CA LYS A 308 7.79 24.72 13.45
C LYS A 308 6.51 24.33 12.72
N LYS A 309 6.28 23.03 12.62
CA LYS A 309 5.20 22.47 11.79
C LYS A 309 4.39 21.43 12.52
N ILE A 310 3.09 21.37 12.22
CA ILE A 310 2.17 20.36 12.70
C ILE A 310 1.46 19.68 11.51
N LEU A 311 1.36 18.37 11.56
CA LEU A 311 0.72 17.55 10.54
C LEU A 311 -0.35 16.66 11.17
N PHE A 312 -1.60 16.85 10.75
CA PHE A 312 -2.72 16.00 11.13
C PHE A 312 -2.95 14.91 10.08
N LEU A 313 -2.88 13.65 10.48
CA LEU A 313 -3.27 12.50 9.68
C LEU A 313 -4.66 12.05 10.14
N PHE A 314 -5.65 12.07 9.26
CA PHE A 314 -7.02 11.76 9.68
C PHE A 314 -7.89 11.16 8.58
N ASP A 315 -8.97 10.51 9.00
CA ASP A 315 -10.05 10.10 8.11
C ASP A 315 -11.24 11.05 8.28
N LYS A 316 -11.70 11.66 7.18
CA LYS A 316 -12.85 12.59 7.19
C LYS A 316 -14.18 11.89 7.45
N GLY A 317 -14.28 10.60 7.08
CA GLY A 317 -15.53 9.83 7.06
C GLY A 317 -15.57 8.64 8.03
N GLN A 318 -14.46 8.27 8.66
CA GLN A 318 -14.48 7.25 9.71
C GLN A 318 -15.10 7.81 10.98
N VAL A 319 -16.32 7.38 11.28
CA VAL A 319 -17.07 7.73 12.50
C VAL A 319 -17.45 6.43 13.21
N LEU A 320 -16.68 6.04 14.22
CA LEU A 320 -16.96 4.87 15.06
C LEU A 320 -17.81 5.27 16.29
N SER A 321 -17.77 6.55 16.67
CA SER A 321 -18.63 7.12 17.71
C SER A 321 -18.98 8.58 17.44
N ASP A 322 -19.98 9.11 18.14
CA ASP A 322 -20.36 10.54 18.08
C ASP A 322 -19.23 11.50 18.47
N LYS A 323 -18.16 10.99 19.08
CA LYS A 323 -17.00 11.76 19.50
C LYS A 323 -15.99 11.97 18.38
N ASP A 324 -16.08 11.24 17.27
CA ASP A 324 -15.12 11.34 16.16
C ASP A 324 -15.38 12.60 15.32
N LYS A 325 -14.32 13.36 15.03
CA LYS A 325 -14.39 14.75 14.53
C LYS A 325 -13.76 14.96 13.17
N GLY A 326 -13.60 13.91 12.37
CA GLY A 326 -12.92 13.96 11.07
C GLY A 326 -13.47 15.05 10.15
N LYS A 327 -14.80 15.18 10.05
CA LYS A 327 -15.46 16.23 9.24
C LYS A 327 -15.23 17.64 9.79
N GLY A 328 -15.23 17.81 11.11
CA GLY A 328 -14.95 19.09 11.76
C GLY A 328 -13.52 19.56 11.51
N LEU A 329 -12.55 18.66 11.71
CA LEU A 329 -11.14 18.94 11.44
C LEU A 329 -10.88 19.25 9.96
N TYR A 330 -11.51 18.51 9.05
CA TYR A 330 -11.45 18.79 7.61
C TYR A 330 -11.93 20.22 7.29
N ASN A 331 -13.13 20.58 7.76
CA ASN A 331 -13.71 21.89 7.50
C ASN A 331 -12.84 23.03 8.04
N TYR A 332 -12.26 22.85 9.24
CA TYR A 332 -11.34 23.80 9.83
C TYR A 332 -10.10 24.02 8.96
N LEU A 333 -9.38 22.94 8.66
CA LEU A 333 -8.15 22.99 7.87
C LEU A 333 -8.40 23.50 6.45
N MET A 334 -9.55 23.18 5.85
CA MET A 334 -9.96 23.75 4.57
C MET A 334 -10.20 25.25 4.65
N GLY A 335 -10.83 25.73 5.72
CA GLY A 335 -10.97 27.17 5.99
C GLY A 335 -9.62 27.87 6.09
N CYS A 336 -8.67 27.28 6.82
CA CYS A 336 -7.31 27.81 6.93
C CYS A 336 -6.55 27.75 5.59
N LYS A 337 -6.71 26.67 4.81
CA LYS A 337 -6.13 26.52 3.47
C LYS A 337 -6.60 27.62 2.53
N ASN A 338 -7.90 27.93 2.53
CA ASN A 338 -8.47 28.99 1.69
C ASN A 338 -7.92 30.38 2.04
N LYS A 339 -7.43 30.57 3.27
CA LYS A 339 -6.74 31.78 3.73
C LYS A 339 -5.22 31.75 3.51
N GLY A 340 -4.68 30.68 2.92
CA GLY A 340 -3.24 30.48 2.75
C GLY A 340 -2.49 30.10 4.03
N LEU A 341 -3.19 29.73 5.11
CA LEU A 341 -2.60 29.42 6.42
C LEU A 341 -2.32 27.92 6.62
N ALA A 342 -2.88 27.06 5.77
CA ALA A 342 -2.71 25.62 5.89
C ALA A 342 -2.52 24.92 4.53
N SER A 343 -1.88 23.76 4.55
CA SER A 343 -1.79 22.86 3.40
C SER A 343 -2.60 21.59 3.65
N LEU A 344 -3.45 21.18 2.70
CA LEU A 344 -4.24 19.96 2.82
C LEU A 344 -4.08 19.06 1.60
N TYR A 345 -3.78 17.78 1.85
CA TYR A 345 -3.48 16.76 0.86
C TYR A 345 -4.42 15.54 0.99
N GLU A 346 -4.93 15.03 -0.14
CA GLU A 346 -5.84 13.87 -0.19
C GLU A 346 -5.12 12.60 -0.65
N LEU A 347 -5.32 11.51 0.10
CA LEU A 347 -5.00 10.16 -0.35
C LEU A 347 -6.29 9.50 -0.84
N ASP A 348 -6.38 9.31 -2.14
CA ASP A 348 -7.57 8.91 -2.90
C ASP A 348 -7.67 7.38 -3.09
N LYS A 349 -6.54 6.69 -3.28
CA LYS A 349 -6.50 5.24 -3.56
C LYS A 349 -6.36 4.41 -2.28
N ASN A 350 -7.27 3.44 -2.11
CA ASN A 350 -7.05 2.34 -1.15
C ASN A 350 -5.93 1.45 -1.72
N ILE A 351 -4.86 1.29 -0.96
CA ILE A 351 -3.70 0.47 -1.32
C ILE A 351 -3.66 -0.84 -0.53
N ARG A 352 -4.45 -0.99 0.53
CA ARG A 352 -4.27 -2.05 1.54
C ARG A 352 -5.23 -3.23 1.41
N THR A 353 -6.43 -3.01 0.87
CA THR A 353 -7.45 -4.06 0.76
C THR A 353 -7.40 -4.71 -0.61
N ASN A 354 -7.33 -6.05 -0.66
CA ASN A 354 -7.54 -6.82 -1.89
C ASN A 354 -8.84 -6.36 -2.57
N ASP A 355 -8.76 -5.94 -3.84
CA ASP A 355 -9.90 -5.42 -4.59
C ASP A 355 -11.10 -6.36 -4.57
N LYS A 356 -10.86 -7.67 -4.43
CA LYS A 356 -11.88 -8.72 -4.30
C LYS A 356 -12.68 -8.59 -3.01
N ILE A 357 -11.97 -8.43 -1.88
CA ILE A 357 -12.58 -8.23 -0.56
C ILE A 357 -13.26 -6.86 -0.50
N LEU A 358 -12.60 -5.82 -1.03
CA LEU A 358 -13.14 -4.47 -1.04
C LEU A 358 -14.43 -4.38 -1.87
N TYR A 359 -14.46 -5.03 -3.04
CA TYR A 359 -15.65 -5.16 -3.86
C TYR A 359 -16.80 -5.79 -3.08
N PHE A 360 -16.54 -6.95 -2.46
CA PHE A 360 -17.55 -7.65 -1.65
C PHE A 360 -18.12 -6.75 -0.54
N ILE A 361 -17.26 -6.12 0.27
CA ILE A 361 -17.67 -5.25 1.37
C ILE A 361 -18.51 -4.08 0.85
N ARG A 362 -18.05 -3.40 -0.19
CA ARG A 362 -18.74 -2.22 -0.76
C ARG A 362 -20.07 -2.60 -1.38
N TYR A 363 -20.17 -3.79 -1.96
CA TYR A 363 -21.43 -4.32 -2.49
C TYR A 363 -22.44 -4.55 -1.36
N ILE A 364 -22.08 -5.34 -0.34
CA ILE A 364 -23.03 -5.70 0.73
C ILE A 364 -23.41 -4.50 1.61
N MET A 365 -22.57 -3.47 1.71
CA MET A 365 -22.82 -2.26 2.53
C MET A 365 -23.25 -1.03 1.73
N LYS A 366 -23.43 -1.14 0.40
CA LYS A 366 -23.77 -0.02 -0.51
C LYS A 366 -22.85 1.20 -0.35
N ALA A 367 -21.55 0.97 -0.51
CA ALA A 367 -20.57 2.06 -0.55
C ALA A 367 -20.30 2.53 -1.98
N ASN A 368 -19.99 3.82 -2.14
CA ASN A 368 -19.59 4.40 -3.43
C ASN A 368 -18.22 3.84 -3.91
N ASP A 369 -17.91 4.05 -5.19
CA ASP A 369 -16.62 3.72 -5.82
C ASP A 369 -16.31 2.21 -5.84
N ILE A 370 -17.25 1.35 -6.20
CA ILE A 370 -17.01 -0.11 -6.28
C ILE A 370 -15.88 -0.38 -7.31
N PRO A 371 -14.84 -1.18 -6.96
CA PRO A 371 -13.80 -1.57 -7.91
C PRO A 371 -14.41 -2.15 -9.19
N LYS A 372 -13.84 -1.81 -10.36
CA LYS A 372 -14.27 -2.38 -11.64
C LYS A 372 -13.44 -3.63 -11.96
N ASN A 373 -13.99 -4.54 -12.76
CA ASN A 373 -13.27 -5.71 -13.30
C ASN A 373 -12.82 -6.78 -12.29
N VAL A 374 -13.58 -6.99 -11.21
CA VAL A 374 -13.36 -8.13 -10.29
C VAL A 374 -14.33 -9.25 -10.66
N SER A 375 -13.83 -10.46 -10.95
CA SER A 375 -14.71 -11.60 -11.20
C SER A 375 -15.21 -12.23 -9.90
N LYS A 376 -16.38 -12.87 -9.95
CA LYS A 376 -16.96 -13.51 -8.77
C LYS A 376 -16.20 -14.75 -8.30
N ALA A 377 -15.56 -15.47 -9.24
CA ALA A 377 -14.66 -16.56 -8.91
C ALA A 377 -13.49 -16.08 -8.04
N GLU A 378 -12.95 -14.90 -8.35
CA GLU A 378 -11.90 -14.28 -7.56
C GLU A 378 -12.38 -13.85 -6.17
N ILE A 379 -13.61 -13.34 -6.05
CA ILE A 379 -14.21 -13.01 -4.74
C ILE A 379 -14.36 -14.27 -3.89
N ARG A 380 -14.86 -15.38 -4.45
CA ARG A 380 -15.02 -16.66 -3.73
C ARG A 380 -13.70 -17.24 -3.21
N ASN A 381 -12.59 -16.95 -3.88
CA ASN A 381 -11.26 -17.37 -3.40
C ASN A 381 -10.77 -16.53 -2.20
N ALA A 382 -11.28 -15.31 -2.04
CA ALA A 382 -10.87 -14.37 -1.01
C ALA A 382 -11.88 -14.26 0.15
N VAL A 383 -13.14 -14.63 -0.04
CA VAL A 383 -14.23 -14.48 0.95
C VAL A 383 -14.93 -15.81 1.20
N ASP A 384 -14.93 -16.28 2.45
CA ASP A 384 -15.66 -17.48 2.92
C ASP A 384 -16.79 -17.07 3.87
N VAL A 385 -17.98 -17.65 3.70
CA VAL A 385 -19.17 -17.29 4.47
C VAL A 385 -19.88 -18.55 4.93
N LYS A 386 -20.13 -18.67 6.24
CA LYS A 386 -20.81 -19.83 6.83
C LYS A 386 -21.97 -19.42 7.71
N TYR A 387 -23.06 -20.16 7.58
CA TYR A 387 -24.25 -19.97 8.41
C TYR A 387 -24.21 -20.86 9.66
N PHE A 388 -24.61 -20.29 10.79
CA PHE A 388 -24.79 -20.98 12.06
C PHE A 388 -26.10 -20.56 12.70
N SER A 389 -26.85 -21.50 13.28
CA SER A 389 -28.08 -21.21 14.02
C SER A 389 -27.82 -20.52 15.37
N SER A 390 -26.58 -20.51 15.87
CA SER A 390 -26.21 -19.85 17.11
C SER A 390 -24.74 -19.45 17.12
N ALA A 391 -24.39 -18.47 17.95
CA ALA A 391 -22.99 -18.07 18.18
C ALA A 391 -22.17 -19.24 18.73
N VAL A 392 -22.77 -20.06 19.61
CA VAL A 392 -22.13 -21.25 20.18
C VAL A 392 -21.72 -22.25 19.10
N GLY A 393 -22.58 -22.48 18.11
CA GLY A 393 -22.27 -23.34 16.98
C GLY A 393 -21.11 -22.84 16.11
N ALA A 394 -20.88 -21.51 16.07
CA ALA A 394 -19.80 -20.92 15.29
C ALA A 394 -18.42 -21.00 15.97
N ILE A 395 -18.36 -21.17 17.30
CA ILE A 395 -17.11 -21.09 18.07
C ILE A 395 -16.08 -22.08 17.56
N SER A 396 -16.47 -23.35 17.36
CA SER A 396 -15.53 -24.41 16.96
C SER A 396 -14.90 -24.11 15.60
N TRP A 397 -15.67 -23.51 14.69
CA TRP A 397 -15.18 -23.07 13.38
C TRP A 397 -14.23 -21.88 13.50
N ILE A 398 -14.60 -20.85 14.25
CA ILE A 398 -13.78 -19.64 14.48
C ILE A 398 -12.47 -20.00 15.19
N ARG A 399 -12.53 -20.86 16.20
CA ARG A 399 -11.36 -21.33 16.96
C ARG A 399 -10.40 -22.07 16.04
N ARG A 400 -10.89 -22.99 15.21
CA ARG A 400 -10.05 -23.69 14.22
C ARG A 400 -9.37 -22.70 13.27
N LEU A 401 -10.11 -21.74 12.72
CA LEU A 401 -9.54 -20.72 11.85
C LEU A 401 -8.43 -19.91 12.55
N SER A 402 -8.66 -19.56 13.82
CA SER A 402 -7.74 -18.70 14.58
C SER A 402 -6.47 -19.45 15.00
N GLU A 403 -6.63 -20.66 15.53
CA GLU A 403 -5.53 -21.46 16.09
C GLU A 403 -4.74 -22.23 15.03
N LYS A 404 -5.38 -22.68 13.94
CA LYS A 404 -4.74 -23.51 12.90
C LYS A 404 -4.47 -22.78 11.60
N ASP A 405 -5.38 -21.90 11.20
CA ASP A 405 -5.34 -21.26 9.87
C ASP A 405 -4.84 -19.80 9.94
N GLY A 406 -4.45 -19.33 11.14
CA GLY A 406 -3.85 -18.01 11.38
C GLY A 406 -4.81 -16.83 11.21
N PHE A 407 -6.12 -17.04 11.37
CA PHE A 407 -7.11 -15.96 11.28
C PHE A 407 -7.13 -15.12 12.56
N ASN A 408 -7.33 -13.81 12.40
CA ASN A 408 -7.58 -12.91 13.52
C ASN A 408 -9.10 -12.74 13.67
N PHE A 409 -9.65 -13.15 14.81
CA PHE A 409 -11.06 -12.96 15.10
C PHE A 409 -11.31 -11.52 15.59
N LEU A 410 -12.04 -10.74 14.79
CA LEU A 410 -12.36 -9.35 15.08
C LEU A 410 -13.83 -9.20 15.45
N VAL A 411 -14.11 -8.48 16.53
CA VAL A 411 -15.47 -8.25 17.04
C VAL A 411 -15.73 -6.76 17.26
N PRO A 412 -16.97 -6.27 17.04
CA PRO A 412 -17.37 -4.92 17.44
C PRO A 412 -17.08 -4.64 18.93
N ALA A 413 -16.82 -3.38 19.30
CA ALA A 413 -16.61 -3.07 20.71
C ALA A 413 -17.87 -3.35 21.54
N GLY A 414 -17.64 -3.85 22.75
CA GLY A 414 -18.71 -4.10 23.70
C GLY A 414 -19.32 -2.83 24.25
N ASP A 415 -20.60 -2.93 24.62
CA ASP A 415 -21.17 -2.03 25.60
C ASP A 415 -20.95 -2.65 26.99
N LYS A 416 -20.32 -1.91 27.92
CA LYS A 416 -20.11 -2.37 29.30
C LYS A 416 -21.40 -2.38 30.13
N LEU A 417 -22.45 -1.71 29.65
CA LEU A 417 -23.70 -1.46 30.38
C LEU A 417 -24.89 -2.25 29.82
N ARG A 418 -24.78 -2.88 28.65
CA ARG A 418 -25.88 -3.58 27.96
C ARG A 418 -25.40 -4.84 27.25
N LYS A 419 -26.32 -5.81 27.02
CA LYS A 419 -26.07 -6.97 26.15
C LYS A 419 -25.89 -6.51 24.69
N SER A 420 -24.63 -6.25 24.32
CA SER A 420 -24.23 -5.93 22.94
C SER A 420 -24.06 -7.20 22.10
N SER A 421 -23.95 -7.04 20.78
CA SER A 421 -23.58 -8.12 19.85
C SER A 421 -22.38 -8.95 20.34
N ARG A 422 -21.31 -8.29 20.81
CA ARG A 422 -20.08 -8.93 21.33
C ARG A 422 -20.34 -9.91 22.46
N SER A 423 -21.36 -9.67 23.29
CA SER A 423 -21.67 -10.50 24.47
C SER A 423 -21.89 -11.97 24.10
N LYS A 424 -22.27 -12.26 22.84
CA LYS A 424 -22.44 -13.62 22.30
C LYS A 424 -21.14 -14.42 22.22
N PHE A 425 -19.98 -13.78 22.37
CA PHE A 425 -18.65 -14.39 22.29
C PHE A 425 -17.80 -14.15 23.55
N GLU A 426 -18.37 -13.71 24.67
CA GLU A 426 -17.61 -13.39 25.90
C GLU A 426 -16.81 -14.58 26.46
N PHE A 427 -17.33 -15.79 26.32
CA PHE A 427 -16.66 -17.02 26.76
C PHE A 427 -15.44 -17.41 25.91
N VAL A 428 -15.15 -16.67 24.83
CA VAL A 428 -13.92 -16.77 24.01
C VAL A 428 -13.19 -15.44 23.91
N SER A 429 -13.15 -14.68 25.00
CA SER A 429 -12.42 -13.41 25.08
C SER A 429 -10.91 -13.52 24.84
N ASP A 430 -10.35 -14.72 25.01
CA ASP A 430 -8.98 -15.07 24.66
C ASP A 430 -8.72 -15.13 23.13
N LEU A 431 -9.77 -15.36 22.34
CA LEU A 431 -9.65 -15.55 20.89
C LEU A 431 -9.80 -14.26 20.06
N TYR A 432 -10.50 -13.24 20.58
CA TYR A 432 -10.85 -12.07 19.76
C TYR A 432 -10.07 -10.80 20.08
N LYS A 433 -10.04 -9.90 19.10
CA LYS A 433 -9.59 -8.51 19.24
C LYS A 433 -10.76 -7.57 18.94
N GLU A 434 -10.95 -6.57 19.79
CA GLU A 434 -12.03 -5.58 19.60
C GLU A 434 -11.68 -4.59 18.49
N THR A 435 -12.69 -4.14 17.74
CA THR A 435 -12.53 -3.17 16.63
C THR A 435 -11.69 -1.97 17.02
N HIS A 436 -11.93 -1.40 18.19
CA HIS A 436 -11.20 -0.22 18.69
C HIS A 436 -9.72 -0.50 19.00
N SER A 437 -9.36 -1.74 19.34
CA SER A 437 -7.98 -2.14 19.63
C SER A 437 -7.14 -2.37 18.38
N VAL A 438 -7.80 -2.73 17.27
CA VAL A 438 -7.18 -3.04 15.98
C VAL A 438 -7.28 -1.89 14.98
N ILE A 439 -7.67 -0.69 15.42
CA ILE A 439 -7.72 0.46 14.51
C ILE A 439 -6.30 0.87 14.13
N GLY A 440 -5.99 0.70 12.84
CA GLY A 440 -4.67 0.93 12.27
C GLY A 440 -3.94 -0.37 11.92
N ASP A 441 -4.44 -1.52 12.39
CA ASP A 441 -3.91 -2.85 12.11
C ASP A 441 -4.53 -3.49 10.87
N GLU A 442 -3.79 -4.41 10.26
CA GLU A 442 -4.21 -5.21 9.12
C GLU A 442 -3.83 -6.67 9.37
N PHE A 443 -4.56 -7.62 8.80
CA PHE A 443 -4.25 -9.03 8.99
C PHE A 443 -4.39 -9.74 7.66
N ASP A 444 -3.51 -10.71 7.39
CA ASP A 444 -3.63 -11.51 6.18
C ASP A 444 -4.98 -12.22 6.14
N ASN A 445 -5.38 -12.81 7.27
CA ASN A 445 -6.62 -13.53 7.40
C ASN A 445 -7.45 -12.95 8.56
N VAL A 446 -8.69 -12.57 8.29
CA VAL A 446 -9.63 -12.04 9.29
C VAL A 446 -10.88 -12.91 9.32
N VAL A 447 -11.35 -13.22 10.51
CA VAL A 447 -12.71 -13.74 10.72
C VAL A 447 -13.52 -12.73 11.53
N THR A 448 -14.76 -12.51 11.13
CA THR A 448 -15.75 -11.69 11.87
C THR A 448 -17.12 -12.35 11.75
N TYR A 449 -18.16 -11.74 12.33
CA TYR A 449 -19.51 -12.27 12.28
C TYR A 449 -20.56 -11.20 11.96
N ILE A 450 -21.71 -11.65 11.46
CA ILE A 450 -22.92 -10.85 11.26
C ILE A 450 -24.06 -11.60 11.96
N ASP A 451 -24.74 -10.96 12.89
CA ASP A 451 -25.82 -11.56 13.68
C ASP A 451 -27.16 -10.84 13.48
N ASP A 452 -28.10 -11.06 14.40
CA ASP A 452 -29.41 -10.40 14.48
C ASP A 452 -29.35 -8.86 14.61
N ARG A 453 -28.20 -8.27 14.92
CA ARG A 453 -28.04 -6.80 15.00
C ARG A 453 -27.98 -6.14 13.64
N PHE A 454 -27.98 -6.93 12.56
CA PHE A 454 -27.98 -6.45 11.19
C PHE A 454 -29.22 -6.92 10.42
N GLU A 455 -29.70 -6.07 9.52
CA GLU A 455 -30.78 -6.40 8.60
C GLU A 455 -30.51 -5.87 7.19
N LEU A 456 -31.23 -6.39 6.20
CA LEU A 456 -31.17 -5.89 4.84
C LEU A 456 -32.21 -4.80 4.64
N THR A 457 -31.81 -3.70 4.01
CA THR A 457 -32.76 -2.68 3.57
C THR A 457 -33.73 -3.24 2.52
N LYS A 458 -34.95 -2.70 2.49
CA LYS A 458 -35.90 -2.98 1.40
C LYS A 458 -35.54 -2.14 0.15
N GLY A 459 -35.64 -2.73 -1.03
CA GLY A 459 -35.49 -2.02 -2.31
C GLY A 459 -34.83 -2.86 -3.42
N ARG A 460 -34.60 -2.22 -4.57
CA ARG A 460 -33.99 -2.87 -5.75
C ARG A 460 -32.56 -3.35 -5.52
N MET A 461 -31.83 -2.68 -4.63
CA MET A 461 -30.48 -3.06 -4.23
C MET A 461 -30.42 -3.11 -2.69
N PRO A 462 -30.81 -4.25 -2.10
CA PRO A 462 -30.70 -4.47 -0.66
C PRO A 462 -29.24 -4.31 -0.21
N HIS A 463 -29.04 -3.80 1.01
CA HIS A 463 -27.72 -3.71 1.63
C HIS A 463 -27.86 -3.84 3.15
N LEU A 464 -26.75 -4.20 3.79
CA LEU A 464 -26.66 -4.46 5.22
C LEU A 464 -26.65 -3.14 6.00
N VAL A 465 -27.51 -3.04 7.00
CA VAL A 465 -27.59 -1.92 7.95
C VAL A 465 -27.76 -2.44 9.37
N LYS A 466 -27.45 -1.60 10.36
CA LYS A 466 -27.81 -1.87 11.76
C LYS A 466 -29.33 -1.98 11.88
N SER A 467 -29.81 -3.04 12.53
CA SER A 467 -31.23 -3.20 12.80
C SER A 467 -31.70 -2.16 13.83
N PRO A 468 -32.79 -1.43 13.56
CA PRO A 468 -33.32 -0.42 14.47
C PRO A 468 -33.90 -1.03 15.76
N LYS A 469 -34.08 -2.36 15.79
CA LYS A 469 -34.59 -3.10 16.95
C LYS A 469 -33.62 -3.11 18.14
N TYR A 470 -32.35 -2.79 17.90
CA TYR A 470 -31.30 -2.91 18.89
C TYR A 470 -30.56 -1.59 19.12
N SER A 471 -30.44 -1.20 20.39
CA SER A 471 -29.52 -0.13 20.78
C SER A 471 -28.11 -0.69 20.93
N GLU A 472 -27.14 -0.07 20.28
CA GLU A 472 -25.70 -0.31 20.45
C GLU A 472 -25.05 1.06 20.67
N TYR A 473 -24.12 1.15 21.63
CA TYR A 473 -23.42 2.40 21.96
C TYR A 473 -22.56 2.91 20.80
N TYR A 474 -21.93 2.00 20.06
CA TYR A 474 -21.14 2.31 18.87
C TYR A 474 -21.94 2.10 17.58
N TYR A 475 -21.45 2.70 16.50
CA TYR A 475 -21.96 2.47 15.14
C TYR A 475 -21.50 1.10 14.65
N ILE A 476 -22.24 0.04 15.05
CA ILE A 476 -21.88 -1.36 14.83
C ILE A 476 -21.73 -1.74 13.34
N ASP A 477 -22.45 -1.04 12.46
CA ASP A 477 -22.27 -1.09 11.01
C ASP A 477 -20.91 -0.54 10.57
N ASN A 478 -20.51 0.61 11.09
CA ASN A 478 -19.17 1.15 10.84
C ASN A 478 -18.07 0.28 11.44
N GLU A 479 -18.29 -0.33 12.61
CA GLU A 479 -17.34 -1.27 13.21
C GLU A 479 -17.20 -2.56 12.39
N LEU A 480 -18.30 -3.10 11.88
CA LEU A 480 -18.27 -4.25 10.97
C LEU A 480 -17.50 -3.92 9.69
N TYR A 481 -17.74 -2.75 9.09
CA TYR A 481 -16.97 -2.27 7.94
C TYR A 481 -15.47 -2.23 8.27
N VAL A 482 -15.11 -1.66 9.42
CA VAL A 482 -13.71 -1.59 9.87
C VAL A 482 -13.11 -2.98 10.07
N ASN A 483 -13.83 -3.93 10.68
CA ASN A 483 -13.35 -5.30 10.89
C ASN A 483 -13.09 -6.00 9.55
N MET A 484 -14.06 -5.96 8.63
CA MET A 484 -13.92 -6.62 7.33
C MET A 484 -12.79 -6.00 6.49
N THR A 485 -12.62 -4.68 6.54
CA THR A 485 -11.55 -3.99 5.79
C THR A 485 -10.15 -4.22 6.34
N ARG A 486 -9.98 -4.92 7.48
CA ARG A 486 -8.66 -5.32 8.00
C ARG A 486 -8.06 -6.51 7.25
N ALA A 487 -8.84 -7.25 6.47
CA ALA A 487 -8.40 -8.42 5.75
C ALA A 487 -7.56 -8.05 4.50
N ARG A 488 -6.33 -8.58 4.41
CA ARG A 488 -5.47 -8.41 3.22
C ARG A 488 -5.61 -9.56 2.23
N LYS A 489 -5.66 -10.82 2.70
CA LYS A 489 -5.69 -12.02 1.85
C LYS A 489 -7.04 -12.72 1.89
N LYS A 490 -7.55 -13.06 3.07
CA LYS A 490 -8.82 -13.78 3.26
C LYS A 490 -9.73 -13.15 4.31
N LEU A 491 -11.02 -13.09 3.99
CA LEU A 491 -12.09 -12.68 4.90
C LEU A 491 -13.06 -13.84 5.11
N SER A 492 -13.23 -14.27 6.35
CA SER A 492 -14.24 -15.27 6.75
C SER A 492 -15.35 -14.63 7.58
N ILE A 493 -16.60 -14.97 7.29
CA ILE A 493 -17.76 -14.39 7.97
C ILE A 493 -18.68 -15.49 8.52
N ALA A 494 -18.90 -15.48 9.83
CA ALA A 494 -19.95 -16.27 10.47
C ALA A 494 -21.28 -15.50 10.42
N ILE A 495 -22.30 -16.03 9.73
CA ILE A 495 -23.66 -15.52 9.80
C ILE A 495 -24.41 -16.24 10.91
N ILE A 496 -24.79 -15.52 11.95
CA ILE A 496 -25.39 -16.08 13.18
C ILE A 496 -26.89 -15.78 13.19
N ASP A 497 -27.71 -16.82 13.09
CA ASP A 497 -29.18 -16.75 13.17
C ASP A 497 -29.80 -15.66 12.28
N ASN A 498 -29.18 -15.41 11.11
CA ASN A 498 -29.63 -14.41 10.15
C ASN A 498 -29.76 -15.01 8.74
N PRO A 499 -30.77 -15.86 8.50
CA PRO A 499 -30.92 -16.58 7.24
C PRO A 499 -31.19 -15.63 6.05
N ALA A 500 -31.80 -14.46 6.29
CA ALA A 500 -32.06 -13.47 5.25
C ALA A 500 -30.75 -12.89 4.69
N VAL A 501 -29.82 -12.49 5.58
CA VAL A 501 -28.49 -12.00 5.18
C VAL A 501 -27.69 -13.11 4.51
N TYR A 502 -27.70 -14.33 5.06
CA TYR A 502 -26.98 -15.46 4.46
C TYR A 502 -27.42 -15.74 3.02
N LYS A 503 -28.74 -15.83 2.77
CA LYS A 503 -29.29 -16.06 1.42
C LYS A 503 -28.89 -14.96 0.44
N TYR A 504 -28.92 -13.70 0.87
CA TYR A 504 -28.51 -12.57 0.05
C TYR A 504 -27.02 -12.64 -0.34
N ILE A 505 -26.14 -12.94 0.63
CA ILE A 505 -24.70 -13.08 0.39
C ILE A 505 -24.40 -14.28 -0.51
N VAL A 506 -25.01 -15.44 -0.26
CA VAL A 506 -24.82 -16.63 -1.10
C VAL A 506 -25.27 -16.37 -2.54
N LYS A 507 -26.42 -15.70 -2.73
CA LYS A 507 -26.90 -15.32 -4.05
C LYS A 507 -25.89 -14.44 -4.79
N PHE A 508 -25.33 -13.44 -4.12
CA PHE A 508 -24.29 -12.58 -4.68
C PHE A 508 -23.04 -13.36 -5.10
N LEU A 509 -22.64 -14.37 -4.32
CA LEU A 509 -21.47 -15.20 -4.60
C LEU A 509 -21.72 -16.27 -5.68
N GLN A 510 -22.96 -16.61 -6.01
CA GLN A 510 -23.33 -17.71 -6.94
C GLN A 510 -23.68 -17.23 -8.36
N GLU A 511 -24.59 -16.26 -8.47
CA GLU A 511 -24.80 -15.50 -9.71
C GLU A 511 -23.50 -14.81 -10.08
#